data_AF-A0A8J2YVP9-F1
#
_entry.id   AF-A0A8J2YVP9-F1
#
_cell.length_a   1.000
_cell.length_b   1.000
_cell.length_c   1.000
_cell.angle_alpha   90.00
_cell.angle_beta   90.00
_cell.angle_gamma   90.00
#
_symmetry.space_group_name_H-M   'P 1'
#
loop_
_entity.id
_entity.type
_entity.pdbx_description
1 polymer ?
#
loop_
_entity_poly.entity_id
_entity_poly.type
_entity_poly.pdbx_seq_one_letter_code
_entity_poly.pdbx_strand_id
1 'polypeptide(L)'
;MAALLALANIIEQRTQFQIDIAETSASHDLTTIVDFARSQSAAFASTSFIGYSIGRYYGFAPAFAQISPDPERAAALLRSYYGKGQPPQEMPPSLPAYASVHDRFHASFQSLIASTLFDDLYLIDHFGRVVYSLQKDSNFAADLTQPRQRDLPLAEVYREVLARLQQTEDPSTILVVSPIKRIEDTYGVLLARPVIQHGSVEGVVAFRLPAKALAERLAALQHPGIRIMLLDVKGTPVDATPVADSVREATYGPEIMPDTGWHYLVLADRSALAGRLWLWFLLLCIASAGAIGGSIFLAWRLAEERPRGTGRLVLPPVVAPTIPESVPAMMAQAEALPGEPEPVPEPTVEADYVEAAVPADALGDEVEASEGYRRALVEVMTLALDYWQRVKHKGKIELAEESGLWRVYMDRSSLQTRTLDKYLLVETLPRNPRWRDVVRTAEYVLRNATQPGPERDQLVEALTNLKQHLRQVERV
;
A
#
# COMPACT_ATOMS: atom_id res chain seq x y z
N MET A 1 -23.22 60.23 3.39
CA MET A 1 -23.46 59.22 2.33
C MET A 1 -22.16 58.76 1.65
N ALA A 2 -21.36 59.64 1.05
CA ALA A 2 -20.11 59.27 0.38
C ALA A 2 -19.09 58.52 1.28
N ALA A 3 -18.89 58.99 2.53
CA ALA A 3 -18.00 58.32 3.49
C ALA A 3 -18.49 56.91 3.89
N LEU A 4 -19.80 56.70 3.95
CA LEU A 4 -20.41 55.42 4.30
C LEU A 4 -20.26 54.41 3.15
N LEU A 5 -20.44 54.86 1.91
CA LEU A 5 -20.17 54.06 0.70
C LEU A 5 -18.69 53.72 0.55
N ALA A 6 -17.78 54.66 0.80
CA ALA A 6 -16.35 54.41 0.75
C ALA A 6 -15.92 53.38 1.81
N LEU A 7 -16.42 53.49 3.04
CA LEU A 7 -16.13 52.53 4.10
C LEU A 7 -16.73 51.14 3.83
N ALA A 8 -17.95 51.08 3.29
CA ALA A 8 -18.56 49.82 2.86
C ALA A 8 -17.72 49.10 1.80
N ASN A 9 -17.25 49.83 0.78
CA ASN A 9 -16.40 49.29 -0.28
C ASN A 9 -15.04 48.80 0.27
N ILE A 10 -14.43 49.55 1.20
CA ILE A 10 -13.18 49.11 1.86
C ILE A 10 -13.40 47.81 2.65
N ILE A 11 -14.52 47.71 3.39
CA ILE A 11 -14.87 46.49 4.13
C ILE A 11 -15.07 45.31 3.17
N GLU A 12 -15.78 45.53 2.07
CA GLU A 12 -16.03 44.52 1.04
C GLU A 12 -14.72 44.04 0.40
N GLN A 13 -13.87 44.96 -0.08
CA GLN A 13 -12.56 44.62 -0.65
C GLN A 13 -11.67 43.87 0.34
N ARG A 14 -11.63 44.30 1.60
CA ARG A 14 -10.82 43.64 2.63
C ARG A 14 -11.34 42.23 2.94
N THR A 15 -12.65 42.07 3.04
CA THR A 15 -13.28 40.77 3.31
C THR A 15 -13.01 39.82 2.15
N GLN A 16 -13.26 40.27 0.92
CA GLN A 16 -13.04 39.44 -0.28
C GLN A 16 -11.57 39.01 -0.40
N PHE A 17 -10.63 39.94 -0.20
CA PHE A 17 -9.21 39.61 -0.22
C PHE A 17 -8.81 38.53 0.80
N GLN A 18 -9.38 38.56 2.01
CA GLN A 18 -9.12 37.53 3.02
C GLN A 18 -9.73 36.18 2.66
N ILE A 19 -10.90 36.17 2.01
CA ILE A 19 -11.55 34.95 1.51
C ILE A 19 -10.73 34.35 0.38
N ASP A 20 -10.31 35.16 -0.61
CA ASP A 20 -9.50 34.71 -1.74
C ASP A 20 -8.17 34.09 -1.27
N ILE A 21 -7.55 34.68 -0.23
CA ILE A 21 -6.36 34.09 0.41
C ILE A 21 -6.70 32.73 1.04
N ALA A 22 -7.79 32.65 1.81
CA ALA A 22 -8.19 31.42 2.47
C ALA A 22 -8.49 30.29 1.47
N GLU A 23 -9.20 30.60 0.38
CA GLU A 23 -9.49 29.68 -0.72
C GLU A 23 -8.19 29.22 -1.40
N THR A 24 -7.33 30.16 -1.80
CA THR A 24 -6.05 29.84 -2.45
C THR A 24 -5.15 28.98 -1.57
N SER A 25 -5.04 29.32 -0.28
CA SER A 25 -4.25 28.55 0.68
C SER A 25 -4.84 27.17 0.94
N ALA A 26 -6.16 27.04 1.10
CA ALA A 26 -6.81 25.75 1.28
C ALA A 26 -6.61 24.83 0.07
N SER A 27 -6.82 25.37 -1.13
CA SER A 27 -6.61 24.66 -2.39
C SER A 27 -5.16 24.18 -2.53
N HIS A 28 -4.20 25.06 -2.24
CA HIS A 28 -2.77 24.74 -2.30
C HIS A 28 -2.37 23.65 -1.30
N ASP A 29 -2.79 23.77 -0.04
CA ASP A 29 -2.45 22.81 1.02
C ASP A 29 -3.06 21.43 0.75
N LEU A 30 -4.32 21.38 0.32
CA LEU A 30 -4.98 20.12 -0.03
C LEU A 30 -4.32 19.47 -1.24
N THR A 31 -3.98 20.24 -2.28
CA THR A 31 -3.26 19.74 -3.46
C THR A 31 -1.91 19.15 -3.06
N THR A 32 -1.15 19.87 -2.22
CA THR A 32 0.15 19.42 -1.72
C THR A 32 0.05 18.10 -0.97
N ILE A 33 -0.96 17.94 -0.10
CA ILE A 33 -1.19 16.69 0.64
C ILE A 33 -1.54 15.54 -0.29
N VAL A 34 -2.42 15.78 -1.27
CA VAL A 34 -2.79 14.78 -2.27
C VAL A 34 -1.55 14.34 -3.04
N ASP A 35 -0.74 15.27 -3.53
CA ASP A 35 0.46 14.94 -4.31
C ASP A 35 1.50 14.19 -3.48
N PHE A 36 1.65 14.53 -2.20
CA PHE A 36 2.46 13.76 -1.27
C PHE A 36 1.94 12.32 -1.11
N ALA A 37 0.63 12.15 -0.89
CA ALA A 37 0.00 10.83 -0.78
C ALA A 37 0.12 10.02 -2.09
N ARG A 38 0.00 10.67 -3.26
CA ARG A 38 0.22 10.06 -4.57
C ARG A 38 1.66 9.55 -4.71
N SER A 39 2.63 10.39 -4.39
CA SER A 39 4.06 10.05 -4.44
C SER A 39 4.40 8.90 -3.48
N GLN A 40 3.95 8.98 -2.23
CA GLN A 40 4.19 7.93 -1.23
C GLN A 40 3.54 6.60 -1.62
N SER A 41 2.26 6.61 -2.03
CA SER A 41 1.58 5.39 -2.45
C SER A 41 2.26 4.73 -3.66
N ALA A 42 2.77 5.52 -4.62
CA ALA A 42 3.55 5.01 -5.75
C ALA A 42 4.89 4.39 -5.32
N ALA A 43 5.61 5.07 -4.43
CA ALA A 43 6.89 4.60 -3.91
C ALA A 43 6.74 3.28 -3.16
N PHE A 44 5.63 3.08 -2.43
CA PHE A 44 5.38 1.83 -1.71
C PHE A 44 4.86 0.70 -2.60
N ALA A 45 3.89 0.98 -3.48
CA ALA A 45 3.29 -0.03 -4.34
C ALA A 45 4.31 -0.68 -5.30
N SER A 46 5.38 0.05 -5.65
CA SER A 46 6.47 -0.46 -6.49
C SER A 46 7.54 -1.25 -5.73
N THR A 47 7.47 -1.31 -4.39
CA THR A 47 8.45 -2.09 -3.61
C THR A 47 8.20 -3.58 -3.72
N SER A 48 9.29 -4.34 -3.77
CA SER A 48 9.24 -5.79 -3.63
C SER A 48 8.62 -6.23 -2.29
N PHE A 49 8.73 -5.40 -1.25
CA PHE A 49 8.09 -5.65 0.05
C PHE A 49 6.56 -5.82 -0.08
N ILE A 50 5.87 -4.89 -0.74
CA ILE A 50 4.41 -5.00 -0.97
C ILE A 50 4.13 -6.19 -1.89
N GLY A 51 4.91 -6.36 -2.96
CA GLY A 51 4.79 -7.50 -3.89
C GLY A 51 4.84 -8.86 -3.21
N TYR A 52 5.86 -9.12 -2.38
CA TYR A 52 6.01 -10.37 -1.65
C TYR A 52 5.00 -10.54 -0.51
N SER A 53 4.50 -9.44 0.07
CA SER A 53 3.52 -9.50 1.15
C SER A 53 2.16 -10.02 0.68
N ILE A 54 1.78 -9.79 -0.59
CA ILE A 54 0.52 -10.28 -1.17
C ILE A 54 0.71 -11.49 -2.08
N GLY A 55 1.92 -11.66 -2.63
CA GLY A 55 2.22 -12.62 -3.68
C GLY A 55 1.91 -14.08 -3.37
N ARG A 56 1.80 -14.85 -4.46
CA ARG A 56 1.27 -16.24 -4.50
C ARG A 56 1.98 -17.30 -3.67
N TYR A 57 3.25 -17.09 -3.30
CA TYR A 57 4.06 -18.15 -2.66
C TYR A 57 4.26 -17.96 -1.16
N TYR A 58 4.42 -16.71 -0.70
CA TYR A 58 4.86 -16.43 0.67
C TYR A 58 4.11 -15.28 1.36
N GLY A 59 3.09 -14.73 0.69
CA GLY A 59 2.30 -13.60 1.18
C GLY A 59 1.04 -14.00 1.93
N PHE A 60 0.20 -13.00 2.22
CA PHE A 60 -1.06 -13.17 2.93
C PHE A 60 -2.11 -13.95 2.12
N ALA A 61 -2.11 -13.86 0.79
CA ALA A 61 -3.10 -14.54 -0.04
C ALA A 61 -3.06 -16.08 0.09
N PRO A 62 -1.92 -16.77 -0.10
CA PRO A 62 -1.86 -18.22 0.11
C PRO A 62 -2.09 -18.60 1.58
N ALA A 63 -1.58 -17.80 2.53
CA ALA A 63 -1.76 -18.09 3.95
C ALA A 63 -3.22 -17.98 4.41
N PHE A 64 -3.97 -17.02 3.85
CA PHE A 64 -5.42 -16.90 4.06
C PHE A 64 -6.15 -18.15 3.56
N ALA A 65 -5.81 -18.63 2.37
CA ALA A 65 -6.44 -19.82 1.76
C ALA A 65 -6.18 -21.11 2.54
N GLN A 66 -5.08 -21.20 3.30
CA GLN A 66 -4.75 -22.37 4.13
C GLN A 66 -5.60 -22.47 5.41
N ILE A 67 -6.24 -21.38 5.84
CA ILE A 67 -7.03 -21.35 7.09
C ILE A 67 -8.26 -22.25 6.96
N SER A 68 -8.96 -22.17 5.84
CA SER A 68 -10.13 -23.00 5.56
C SER A 68 -10.42 -23.03 4.05
N PRO A 69 -10.94 -24.16 3.52
CA PRO A 69 -11.45 -24.21 2.16
C PRO A 69 -12.64 -23.26 1.93
N ASP A 70 -13.35 -22.90 3.00
CA ASP A 70 -14.44 -21.91 2.99
C ASP A 70 -13.88 -20.50 3.33
N PRO A 71 -13.84 -19.57 2.37
CA PRO A 71 -13.29 -18.23 2.58
C PRO A 71 -14.05 -17.43 3.64
N GLU A 72 -15.35 -17.63 3.81
CA GLU A 72 -16.14 -16.92 4.82
C GLU A 72 -15.77 -17.39 6.23
N ARG A 73 -15.56 -18.71 6.39
CA ARG A 73 -15.05 -19.28 7.65
C ARG A 73 -13.64 -18.79 7.95
N ALA A 74 -12.75 -18.76 6.96
CA ALA A 74 -11.41 -18.20 7.12
C ALA A 74 -11.46 -16.73 7.55
N ALA A 75 -12.32 -15.93 6.92
CA ALA A 75 -12.53 -14.53 7.27
C ALA A 75 -13.06 -14.35 8.70
N ALA A 76 -14.02 -15.17 9.11
CA ALA A 76 -14.58 -15.14 10.46
C ALA A 76 -13.51 -15.45 11.53
N LEU A 77 -12.67 -16.46 11.30
CA LEU A 77 -11.56 -16.82 12.20
C LEU A 77 -10.50 -15.73 12.30
N LEU A 78 -10.17 -15.08 11.18
CA LEU A 78 -9.24 -13.96 11.18
C LEU A 78 -9.80 -12.76 11.94
N ARG A 79 -11.07 -12.42 11.74
CA ARG A 79 -11.73 -11.32 12.46
C ARG A 79 -11.92 -11.60 13.95
N SER A 80 -12.12 -12.86 14.34
CA SER A 80 -12.24 -13.20 15.76
C SER A 80 -10.90 -13.07 16.49
N TYR A 81 -9.78 -13.35 15.82
CA TYR A 81 -8.46 -13.33 16.45
C TYR A 81 -7.72 -11.98 16.27
N TYR A 82 -7.70 -11.42 15.06
CA TYR A 82 -6.97 -10.19 14.73
C TYR A 82 -7.85 -8.93 14.68
N GLY A 83 -9.18 -9.08 14.76
CA GLY A 83 -10.09 -7.95 14.63
C GLY A 83 -9.81 -6.85 15.65
N LYS A 84 -10.08 -5.60 15.24
CA LYS A 84 -9.95 -4.44 16.12
C LYS A 84 -10.80 -4.61 17.39
N GLY A 85 -10.17 -4.45 18.55
CA GLY A 85 -10.83 -4.54 19.85
C GLY A 85 -11.07 -5.96 20.36
N GLN A 86 -10.48 -6.99 19.74
CA GLN A 86 -10.58 -8.35 20.25
C GLN A 86 -9.76 -8.56 21.52
N PRO A 87 -10.31 -9.27 22.53
CA PRO A 87 -9.57 -9.60 23.72
C PRO A 87 -8.47 -10.63 23.42
N PRO A 88 -7.44 -10.74 24.28
CA PRO A 88 -6.47 -11.82 24.18
C PRO A 88 -7.17 -13.18 24.21
N GLN A 89 -7.00 -13.96 23.15
CA GLN A 89 -7.59 -15.29 23.00
C GLN A 89 -6.51 -16.28 22.57
N GLU A 90 -6.72 -17.57 22.87
CA GLU A 90 -5.90 -18.63 22.32
C GLU A 90 -6.00 -18.69 20.79
N MET A 91 -4.85 -18.89 20.13
CA MET A 91 -4.79 -18.95 18.68
C MET A 91 -5.54 -20.18 18.15
N PRO A 92 -6.49 -20.02 17.22
CA PRO A 92 -7.10 -21.16 16.53
C PRO A 92 -6.04 -22.00 15.81
N PRO A 93 -6.17 -23.34 15.81
CA PRO A 93 -5.16 -24.24 15.24
C PRO A 93 -4.96 -24.07 13.73
N SER A 94 -5.89 -23.41 13.03
CA SER A 94 -5.81 -23.11 11.60
C SER A 94 -5.07 -21.81 11.26
N LEU A 95 -4.74 -20.96 12.23
CA LEU A 95 -4.07 -19.68 12.00
C LEU A 95 -2.52 -19.67 11.99
N PRO A 96 -1.75 -20.68 12.44
CA PRO A 96 -0.29 -20.57 12.51
C PRO A 96 0.40 -20.16 11.19
N ALA A 97 -0.08 -20.67 10.04
CA ALA A 97 0.46 -20.29 8.73
C ALA A 97 0.27 -18.79 8.43
N TYR A 98 -0.92 -18.26 8.71
CA TYR A 98 -1.21 -16.83 8.60
C TYR A 98 -0.41 -16.01 9.62
N ALA A 99 -0.29 -16.49 10.86
CA ALA A 99 0.47 -15.83 11.92
C ALA A 99 1.95 -15.69 11.56
N SER A 100 2.57 -16.72 10.97
CA SER A 100 3.95 -16.64 10.50
C SER A 100 4.17 -15.56 9.43
N VAL A 101 3.21 -15.40 8.51
CA VAL A 101 3.25 -14.32 7.51
C VAL A 101 3.01 -12.97 8.17
N HIS A 102 2.05 -12.90 9.09
CA HIS A 102 1.77 -11.69 9.86
C HIS A 102 3.01 -11.20 10.61
N ASP A 103 3.67 -12.04 11.38
CA ASP A 103 4.85 -11.69 12.18
C ASP A 103 6.02 -11.20 11.32
N ARG A 104 6.13 -11.74 10.10
CA ARG A 104 7.17 -11.37 9.14
C ARG A 104 6.99 -9.97 8.58
N PHE A 105 5.76 -9.55 8.30
CA PHE A 105 5.49 -8.32 7.55
C PHE A 105 4.90 -7.19 8.41
N HIS A 106 4.20 -7.50 9.49
CA HIS A 106 3.40 -6.53 10.24
C HIS A 106 4.22 -5.38 10.84
N ALA A 107 5.36 -5.69 11.47
CA ALA A 107 6.24 -4.66 12.05
C ALA A 107 6.78 -3.69 10.98
N SER A 108 7.06 -4.19 9.77
CA SER A 108 7.49 -3.37 8.65
C SER A 108 6.34 -2.52 8.10
N PHE A 109 5.11 -3.05 8.05
CA PHE A 109 3.92 -2.25 7.69
C PHE A 109 3.65 -1.13 8.70
N GLN A 110 3.73 -1.42 9.99
CA GLN A 110 3.61 -0.40 11.04
C GLN A 110 4.65 0.71 10.85
N SER A 111 5.91 0.32 10.65
CA SER A 111 7.02 1.27 10.45
C SER A 111 6.85 2.12 9.19
N LEU A 112 6.38 1.49 8.10
CA LEU A 112 6.11 2.16 6.84
C LEU A 112 5.00 3.20 7.02
N ILE A 113 3.85 2.81 7.57
CA ILE A 113 2.69 3.69 7.72
C ILE A 113 2.94 4.82 8.74
N ALA A 114 3.68 4.55 9.82
CA ALA A 114 3.98 5.55 10.85
C ALA A 114 4.74 6.80 10.34
N SER A 115 5.40 6.70 9.18
CA SER A 115 6.14 7.80 8.54
C SER A 115 5.33 8.56 7.47
N THR A 116 4.04 8.26 7.34
CA THR A 116 3.19 8.72 6.23
C THR A 116 1.97 9.46 6.75
N LEU A 117 1.15 10.00 5.84
CA LEU A 117 -0.16 10.54 6.18
C LEU A 117 -1.25 9.47 6.24
N PHE A 118 -0.93 8.21 5.93
CA PHE A 118 -1.89 7.12 5.95
C PHE A 118 -2.08 6.60 7.38
N ASP A 119 -3.29 6.14 7.70
CA ASP A 119 -3.58 5.47 8.97
C ASP A 119 -3.83 3.97 8.82
N ASP A 120 -4.06 3.51 7.60
CA ASP A 120 -4.25 2.10 7.26
C ASP A 120 -3.77 1.79 5.83
N LEU A 121 -3.55 0.50 5.58
CA LEU A 121 -3.27 -0.08 4.28
C LEU A 121 -4.00 -1.41 4.17
N TYR A 122 -4.65 -1.62 3.03
CA TYR A 122 -5.32 -2.87 2.67
C TYR A 122 -4.57 -3.57 1.55
N LEU A 123 -4.36 -4.88 1.71
CA LEU A 123 -3.92 -5.76 0.63
C LEU A 123 -5.13 -6.55 0.15
N ILE A 124 -5.42 -6.45 -1.14
CA ILE A 124 -6.57 -7.07 -1.79
C ILE A 124 -6.06 -8.04 -2.86
N ASP A 125 -6.34 -9.33 -2.71
CA ASP A 125 -5.87 -10.36 -3.64
C ASP A 125 -6.59 -10.29 -5.01
N HIS A 126 -6.18 -11.13 -5.95
CA HIS A 126 -6.82 -11.22 -7.29
C HIS A 126 -8.28 -11.64 -7.26
N PHE A 127 -8.74 -12.23 -6.16
CA PHE A 127 -10.12 -12.67 -5.97
C PHE A 127 -10.97 -11.58 -5.32
N GLY A 128 -10.41 -10.42 -5.01
CA GLY A 128 -11.12 -9.31 -4.38
C GLY A 128 -11.27 -9.46 -2.87
N ARG A 129 -10.44 -10.29 -2.22
CA ARG A 129 -10.47 -10.49 -0.77
C ARG A 129 -9.42 -9.62 -0.09
N VAL A 130 -9.81 -8.98 1.01
CA VAL A 130 -8.94 -8.16 1.85
C VAL A 130 -8.13 -9.08 2.76
N VAL A 131 -6.98 -9.54 2.28
CA VAL A 131 -6.14 -10.53 2.98
C VAL A 131 -5.34 -9.92 4.14
N TYR A 132 -5.19 -8.60 4.15
CA TYR A 132 -4.54 -7.85 5.23
C TYR A 132 -5.09 -6.41 5.33
N SER A 133 -5.22 -5.93 6.57
CA SER A 133 -5.36 -4.51 6.93
C SER A 133 -4.37 -4.24 8.06
N LEU A 134 -3.79 -3.04 8.19
CA LEU A 134 -2.97 -2.70 9.35
C LEU A 134 -3.83 -2.53 10.60
N GLN A 135 -4.93 -1.77 10.49
CA GLN A 135 -5.84 -1.46 11.61
C GLN A 135 -6.81 -2.59 11.96
N LYS A 136 -6.94 -3.59 11.09
CA LYS A 136 -7.84 -4.74 11.25
C LYS A 136 -9.29 -4.32 11.52
N ASP A 137 -9.72 -3.27 10.81
CA ASP A 137 -11.06 -2.70 10.87
C ASP A 137 -12.13 -3.64 10.29
N SER A 138 -13.39 -3.20 10.21
CA SER A 138 -14.49 -4.00 9.65
C SER A 138 -14.27 -4.49 8.21
N ASN A 139 -13.38 -3.84 7.44
CA ASN A 139 -13.07 -4.23 6.06
C ASN A 139 -12.01 -5.34 6.00
N PHE A 140 -11.30 -5.62 7.10
CA PHE A 140 -10.37 -6.74 7.15
C PHE A 140 -11.08 -8.07 6.86
N ALA A 141 -10.46 -8.92 6.05
CA ALA A 141 -11.03 -10.18 5.57
C ALA A 141 -12.38 -10.07 4.83
N ALA A 142 -12.73 -8.87 4.34
CA ALA A 142 -13.89 -8.67 3.47
C ALA A 142 -13.67 -9.31 2.09
N ASP A 143 -14.75 -9.73 1.46
CA ASP A 143 -14.79 -10.18 0.07
C ASP A 143 -15.58 -9.16 -0.75
N LEU A 144 -14.83 -8.34 -1.48
CA LEU A 144 -15.33 -7.19 -2.24
C LEU A 144 -16.14 -7.60 -3.48
N THR A 145 -16.17 -8.89 -3.81
CA THR A 145 -16.97 -9.43 -4.91
C THR A 145 -18.39 -9.80 -4.46
N GLN A 146 -18.62 -9.96 -3.15
CA GLN A 146 -19.93 -10.33 -2.63
C GLN A 146 -20.96 -9.21 -2.83
N PRO A 147 -22.22 -9.53 -3.19
CA PRO A 147 -23.26 -8.54 -3.39
C PRO A 147 -23.49 -7.63 -2.16
N ARG A 148 -23.33 -8.18 -0.94
CA ARG A 148 -23.51 -7.43 0.31
C ARG A 148 -22.41 -6.38 0.57
N GLN A 149 -21.26 -6.53 -0.08
CA GLN A 149 -20.06 -5.72 0.15
C GLN A 149 -19.70 -4.86 -1.07
N ARG A 150 -20.49 -4.93 -2.14
CA ARG A 150 -20.27 -4.23 -3.42
C ARG A 150 -20.23 -2.70 -3.30
N ASP A 151 -20.94 -2.17 -2.30
CA ASP A 151 -21.06 -0.73 -2.04
C ASP A 151 -20.02 -0.23 -1.01
N LEU A 152 -19.14 -1.11 -0.52
CA LEU A 152 -18.01 -0.65 0.31
C LEU A 152 -17.11 0.25 -0.54
N PRO A 153 -16.58 1.36 0.02
CA PRO A 153 -15.63 2.22 -0.70
C PRO A 153 -14.42 1.44 -1.25
N LEU A 154 -13.99 0.39 -0.54
CA LEU A 154 -12.90 -0.48 -0.96
C LEU A 154 -13.26 -1.32 -2.21
N ALA A 155 -14.51 -1.79 -2.31
CA ALA A 155 -15.00 -2.55 -3.46
C ALA A 155 -15.15 -1.67 -4.71
N GLU A 156 -15.50 -0.39 -4.54
CA GLU A 156 -15.54 0.57 -5.64
C GLU A 156 -14.13 0.84 -6.20
N VAL A 157 -13.15 1.18 -5.36
CA VAL A 157 -11.79 1.46 -5.84
C VAL A 157 -11.12 0.21 -6.42
N TYR A 158 -11.40 -0.98 -5.87
CA TYR A 158 -10.92 -2.24 -6.42
C TYR A 158 -11.45 -2.48 -7.83
N ARG A 159 -12.77 -2.33 -8.04
CA ARG A 159 -13.38 -2.48 -9.37
C ARG A 159 -12.85 -1.47 -10.37
N GLU A 160 -12.64 -0.23 -9.94
CA GLU A 160 -12.07 0.82 -10.80
C GLU A 160 -10.61 0.50 -11.20
N VAL A 161 -9.78 -0.01 -10.29
CA VAL A 161 -8.43 -0.48 -10.62
C VAL A 161 -8.48 -1.60 -11.66
N LEU A 162 -9.36 -2.60 -11.46
CA LEU A 162 -9.53 -3.70 -12.42
C LEU A 162 -10.02 -3.21 -13.79
N ALA A 163 -10.93 -2.24 -13.83
CA ALA A 163 -11.42 -1.66 -15.08
C ALA A 163 -10.28 -0.94 -15.84
N ARG A 164 -9.44 -0.18 -15.14
CA ARG A 164 -8.28 0.52 -15.75
C ARG A 164 -7.20 -0.44 -16.23
N LEU A 165 -7.00 -1.56 -15.54
CA LEU A 165 -6.07 -2.62 -15.97
C LEU A 165 -6.42 -3.19 -17.34
N GLN A 166 -7.69 -3.17 -17.74
CA GLN A 166 -8.12 -3.63 -19.08
C GLN A 166 -7.86 -2.61 -20.19
N GLN A 167 -7.57 -1.35 -19.83
CA GLN A 167 -7.51 -0.22 -20.74
C GLN A 167 -6.08 0.34 -20.93
N THR A 168 -5.10 -0.18 -20.20
CA THR A 168 -3.72 0.33 -20.21
C THR A 168 -2.73 -0.78 -20.48
N GLU A 169 -1.65 -0.46 -21.19
CA GLU A 169 -0.51 -1.38 -21.41
C GLU A 169 0.48 -1.35 -20.24
N ASP A 170 0.51 -0.26 -19.48
CA ASP A 170 1.38 -0.10 -18.31
C ASP A 170 0.57 0.01 -17.01
N PRO A 171 0.40 -1.12 -16.28
CA PRO A 171 -0.29 -1.15 -15.00
C PRO A 171 0.30 -0.21 -13.93
N SER A 172 1.58 0.15 -14.00
CA SER A 172 2.24 0.95 -12.97
C SER A 172 1.74 2.40 -12.89
N THR A 173 1.17 2.88 -14.01
CA THR A 173 0.56 4.20 -14.13
C THR A 173 -0.79 4.31 -13.41
N ILE A 174 -1.41 3.18 -13.07
CA ILE A 174 -2.74 3.17 -12.48
C ILE A 174 -2.69 3.70 -11.04
N LEU A 175 -3.48 4.74 -10.81
CA LEU A 175 -3.85 5.25 -9.51
C LEU A 175 -5.34 5.55 -9.52
N VAL A 176 -6.05 5.03 -8.52
CA VAL A 176 -7.43 5.38 -8.23
C VAL A 176 -7.47 6.13 -6.92
N VAL A 177 -8.01 7.35 -6.94
CA VAL A 177 -8.23 8.15 -5.73
C VAL A 177 -9.73 8.24 -5.51
N SER A 178 -10.22 7.78 -4.37
CA SER A 178 -11.63 7.92 -4.03
C SER A 178 -11.95 9.38 -3.66
N PRO A 179 -13.22 9.81 -3.81
CA PRO A 179 -13.66 11.01 -3.10
C PRO A 179 -13.69 10.75 -1.58
N ILE A 180 -13.90 11.79 -0.79
CA ILE A 180 -14.05 11.67 0.66
C ILE A 180 -15.35 10.93 0.97
N LYS A 181 -15.22 9.76 1.59
CA LYS A 181 -16.33 8.88 1.97
C LYS A 181 -16.16 8.39 3.39
N ARG A 182 -17.27 7.92 3.97
CA ARG A 182 -17.25 7.21 5.24
C ARG A 182 -16.67 5.80 5.03
N ILE A 183 -15.65 5.45 5.80
CA ILE A 183 -14.96 4.15 5.81
C ILE A 183 -15.05 3.66 7.26
N GLU A 184 -15.93 2.69 7.52
CA GLU A 184 -16.28 2.25 8.89
C GLU A 184 -16.81 3.43 9.73
N ASP A 185 -16.07 3.80 10.78
CA ASP A 185 -16.42 4.85 11.75
C ASP A 185 -15.72 6.18 11.48
N THR A 186 -14.86 6.23 10.46
CA THR A 186 -14.14 7.44 10.08
C THR A 186 -14.51 7.89 8.68
N TYR A 187 -14.11 9.11 8.32
CA TYR A 187 -14.09 9.56 6.95
C TYR A 187 -12.67 9.54 6.43
N GLY A 188 -12.52 9.26 5.14
CA GLY A 188 -11.21 9.24 4.52
C GLY A 188 -11.27 9.08 3.02
N VAL A 189 -10.07 8.97 2.46
CA VAL A 189 -9.82 8.81 1.03
C VAL A 189 -8.98 7.56 0.84
N LEU A 190 -9.33 6.75 -0.16
CA LEU A 190 -8.58 5.58 -0.56
C LEU A 190 -7.74 5.90 -1.79
N LEU A 191 -6.45 5.59 -1.72
CA LEU A 191 -5.53 5.61 -2.85
C LEU A 191 -5.19 4.16 -3.21
N ALA A 192 -5.79 3.64 -4.28
CA ALA A 192 -5.63 2.25 -4.71
C ALA A 192 -4.72 2.15 -5.94
N ARG A 193 -3.80 1.18 -5.91
CA ARG A 193 -2.83 0.90 -6.97
C ARG A 193 -2.68 -0.60 -7.17
N PRO A 194 -2.45 -1.08 -8.40
CA PRO A 194 -2.08 -2.47 -8.62
C PRO A 194 -0.71 -2.74 -8.00
N VAL A 195 -0.55 -3.92 -7.41
CA VAL A 195 0.74 -4.43 -6.96
C VAL A 195 1.31 -5.24 -8.10
N ILE A 196 2.51 -4.90 -8.56
CA ILE A 196 3.16 -5.55 -9.71
C ILE A 196 4.42 -6.24 -9.21
N GLN A 197 4.55 -7.53 -9.48
CA GLN A 197 5.74 -8.32 -9.16
C GLN A 197 6.11 -9.17 -10.38
N HIS A 198 7.38 -9.12 -10.79
CA HIS A 198 7.89 -9.88 -11.96
C HIS A 198 7.05 -9.69 -13.25
N GLY A 199 6.54 -8.47 -13.47
CA GLY A 199 5.71 -8.14 -14.64
C GLY A 199 4.26 -8.64 -14.59
N SER A 200 3.85 -9.29 -13.49
CA SER A 200 2.47 -9.70 -13.25
C SER A 200 1.83 -8.87 -12.16
N VAL A 201 0.55 -8.55 -12.32
CA VAL A 201 -0.25 -7.94 -11.25
C VAL A 201 -0.50 -9.02 -10.21
N GLU A 202 -0.10 -8.81 -8.95
CA GLU A 202 -0.26 -9.72 -7.80
C GLU A 202 -1.48 -9.36 -6.92
N GLY A 203 -2.15 -8.25 -7.21
CA GLY A 203 -3.35 -7.80 -6.51
C GLY A 203 -3.44 -6.28 -6.49
N VAL A 204 -4.12 -5.73 -5.50
CA VAL A 204 -4.30 -4.29 -5.31
C VAL A 204 -3.91 -3.91 -3.89
N VAL A 205 -3.17 -2.83 -3.75
CA VAL A 205 -2.91 -2.17 -2.46
C VAL A 205 -3.74 -0.90 -2.40
N ALA A 206 -4.44 -0.68 -1.29
CA ALA A 206 -5.19 0.55 -1.05
C ALA A 206 -4.72 1.20 0.24
N PHE A 207 -4.26 2.45 0.16
CA PHE A 207 -3.85 3.25 1.31
C PHE A 207 -5.02 4.12 1.76
N ARG A 208 -5.25 4.21 3.07
CA ARG A 208 -6.28 5.09 3.63
C ARG A 208 -5.66 6.37 4.18
N LEU A 209 -6.04 7.49 3.59
CA LEU A 209 -5.76 8.84 4.09
C LEU A 209 -6.95 9.30 4.94
N PRO A 210 -6.83 9.38 6.27
CA PRO A 210 -7.93 9.79 7.12
C PRO A 210 -8.28 11.27 6.89
N ALA A 211 -9.57 11.59 6.84
CA ALA A 211 -10.03 12.96 6.66
C ALA A 211 -9.60 13.87 7.83
N LYS A 212 -9.33 13.30 9.00
CA LYS A 212 -8.74 14.03 10.13
C LYS A 212 -7.40 14.68 9.77
N ALA A 213 -6.52 13.99 9.05
CA ALA A 213 -5.23 14.55 8.63
C ALA A 213 -5.41 15.73 7.66
N LEU A 214 -6.44 15.69 6.81
CA LEU A 214 -6.82 16.80 5.94
C LEU A 214 -7.41 17.97 6.77
N ALA A 215 -8.29 17.67 7.71
CA ALA A 215 -8.95 18.65 8.56
C ALA A 215 -7.95 19.41 9.46
N GLU A 216 -6.96 18.72 10.03
CA GLU A 216 -5.88 19.33 10.84
C GLU A 216 -5.07 20.36 10.05
N ARG A 217 -4.84 20.10 8.76
CA ARG A 217 -4.12 21.01 7.86
C ARG A 217 -4.95 22.26 7.57
N LEU A 218 -6.23 22.07 7.26
CA LEU A 218 -7.15 23.19 7.06
C LEU A 218 -7.42 23.97 8.35
N ALA A 219 -7.38 23.33 9.51
CA ALA A 219 -7.55 24.01 10.80
C ALA A 219 -6.48 25.08 11.05
N ALA A 220 -5.26 24.88 10.55
CA ALA A 220 -4.18 25.87 10.65
C ALA A 220 -4.46 27.15 9.84
N LEU A 221 -5.33 27.08 8.84
CA LEU A 221 -5.74 28.20 8.01
C LEU A 221 -6.97 28.95 8.58
N GLN A 222 -7.63 28.38 9.60
CA GLN A 222 -8.80 28.99 10.22
C GLN A 222 -8.40 30.11 11.18
N HIS A 223 -9.18 31.19 11.20
CA HIS A 223 -8.99 32.32 12.11
C HIS A 223 -10.33 33.00 12.39
N PRO A 224 -10.44 33.94 13.34
CA PRO A 224 -11.69 34.67 13.57
C PRO A 224 -12.22 35.26 12.26
N GLY A 225 -13.43 34.86 11.88
CA GLY A 225 -14.08 35.27 10.64
C GLY A 225 -13.82 34.39 9.40
N ILE A 226 -12.94 33.39 9.44
CA ILE A 226 -12.76 32.38 8.38
C ILE A 226 -12.80 30.98 8.98
N ARG A 227 -13.65 30.12 8.40
CA ARG A 227 -13.73 28.70 8.72
C ARG A 227 -13.72 27.89 7.43
N ILE A 228 -12.98 26.79 7.42
CA ILE A 228 -12.87 25.90 6.26
C ILE A 228 -13.39 24.52 6.66
N MET A 229 -14.28 23.94 5.85
CA MET A 229 -14.90 22.65 6.13
C MET A 229 -14.72 21.70 4.95
N LEU A 230 -14.28 20.48 5.20
CA LEU A 230 -14.30 19.39 4.21
C LEU A 230 -15.71 18.83 4.09
N LEU A 231 -16.12 18.54 2.85
CA LEU A 231 -17.41 17.95 2.54
C LEU A 231 -17.23 16.56 1.93
N ASP A 232 -18.18 15.67 2.22
CA ASP A 232 -18.25 14.36 1.59
C ASP A 232 -18.92 14.47 0.20
N VAL A 233 -19.02 13.33 -0.50
CA VAL A 233 -19.70 13.24 -1.81
C VAL A 233 -21.17 13.71 -1.81
N LYS A 234 -21.82 13.81 -0.63
CA LYS A 234 -23.20 14.27 -0.48
C LYS A 234 -23.26 15.75 -0.11
N GLY A 235 -22.13 16.44 0.01
CA GLY A 235 -22.03 17.81 0.49
C GLY A 235 -22.19 17.92 2.01
N THR A 236 -22.07 16.82 2.75
CA THR A 236 -22.16 16.81 4.22
C THR A 236 -20.78 17.09 4.82
N PRO A 237 -20.68 17.97 5.83
CA PRO A 237 -19.42 18.18 6.53
C PRO A 237 -18.83 16.89 7.13
N VAL A 238 -17.57 16.64 6.83
CA VAL A 238 -16.81 15.43 7.19
C VAL A 238 -16.31 15.45 8.62
N ASP A 239 -16.09 16.65 9.17
CA ASP A 239 -15.75 16.85 10.57
C ASP A 239 -16.49 18.08 11.10
N ALA A 240 -17.24 17.89 12.18
CA ALA A 240 -17.90 18.98 12.88
C ALA A 240 -16.88 19.56 13.88
N THR A 241 -15.80 20.17 13.39
CA THR A 241 -14.85 20.85 14.29
C THR A 241 -15.63 21.89 15.10
N PRO A 242 -15.69 21.80 16.44
CA PRO A 242 -16.42 22.76 17.25
C PRO A 242 -15.56 24.02 17.36
N VAL A 243 -15.59 24.87 16.33
CA VAL A 243 -15.19 26.27 16.45
C VAL A 243 -16.46 27.03 16.79
N ALA A 244 -16.48 27.57 18.01
CA ALA A 244 -17.61 28.25 18.65
C ALA A 244 -18.46 29.07 17.67
N ASP A 245 -19.73 28.70 17.50
CA ASP A 245 -20.97 29.45 17.21
C ASP A 245 -20.95 30.81 16.46
N SER A 246 -19.86 31.21 15.82
CA SER A 246 -19.61 32.61 15.46
C SER A 246 -19.70 32.93 13.98
N VAL A 247 -19.68 31.95 13.06
CA VAL A 247 -19.88 32.23 11.63
C VAL A 247 -21.35 32.01 11.28
N ARG A 248 -22.12 33.11 11.28
CA ARG A 248 -23.59 33.10 11.11
C ARG A 248 -24.09 33.44 9.70
N GLU A 249 -23.24 33.93 8.80
CA GLU A 249 -23.67 34.42 7.47
C GLU A 249 -22.79 33.99 6.29
N ALA A 250 -23.47 33.86 5.15
CA ALA A 250 -23.06 33.70 3.74
C ALA A 250 -21.93 32.70 3.40
N THR A 251 -22.38 31.55 2.90
CA THR A 251 -21.61 30.50 2.22
C THR A 251 -21.06 30.98 0.88
N TYR A 252 -19.73 31.06 0.74
CA TYR A 252 -19.11 30.99 -0.58
C TYR A 252 -19.13 29.51 -0.98
N GLY A 253 -19.63 29.23 -2.19
CA GLY A 253 -20.06 27.88 -2.60
C GLY A 253 -18.95 26.84 -2.50
N PRO A 254 -19.30 25.54 -2.44
CA PRO A 254 -18.30 24.49 -2.33
C PRO A 254 -17.36 24.52 -3.53
N GLU A 255 -16.06 24.71 -3.26
CA GLU A 255 -15.03 24.62 -4.28
C GLU A 255 -14.71 23.15 -4.55
N ILE A 256 -14.51 22.80 -5.81
CA ILE A 256 -14.24 21.44 -6.26
C ILE A 256 -12.78 21.36 -6.66
N MET A 257 -12.02 20.50 -6.00
CA MET A 257 -10.66 20.19 -6.44
C MET A 257 -10.70 19.51 -7.81
N PRO A 258 -10.02 20.05 -8.84
CA PRO A 258 -10.16 19.60 -10.22
C PRO A 258 -9.72 18.14 -10.42
N ASP A 259 -8.71 17.67 -9.70
CA ASP A 259 -8.13 16.34 -9.93
C ASP A 259 -8.72 15.23 -9.06
N THR A 260 -9.31 15.57 -7.91
CA THR A 260 -9.80 14.59 -6.92
C THR A 260 -11.31 14.61 -6.78
N GLY A 261 -11.98 15.66 -7.26
CA GLY A 261 -13.41 15.87 -7.04
C GLY A 261 -13.75 16.09 -5.56
N TRP A 262 -12.77 16.46 -4.73
CA TRP A 262 -13.02 16.76 -3.32
C TRP A 262 -13.70 18.11 -3.19
N HIS A 263 -14.64 18.19 -2.25
CA HIS A 263 -15.40 19.40 -1.98
C HIS A 263 -14.96 19.98 -0.65
N TYR A 264 -14.70 21.28 -0.63
CA TYR A 264 -14.53 22.03 0.62
C TYR A 264 -15.30 23.34 0.57
N LEU A 265 -15.55 23.90 1.75
CA LEU A 265 -16.36 25.10 1.93
C LEU A 265 -15.58 26.12 2.75
N VAL A 266 -15.49 27.35 2.24
CA VAL A 266 -14.99 28.49 3.02
C VAL A 266 -16.18 29.32 3.52
N LEU A 267 -16.29 29.42 4.84
CA LEU A 267 -17.29 30.19 5.55
C LEU A 267 -16.64 31.46 6.10
N ALA A 268 -17.28 32.60 5.87
CA ALA A 268 -16.72 33.90 6.23
C ALA A 268 -17.71 34.77 7.02
N ASP A 269 -17.28 35.30 8.17
CA ASP A 269 -18.05 36.32 8.90
C ASP A 269 -17.50 37.71 8.59
N ARG A 270 -18.27 38.47 7.80
CA ARG A 270 -17.93 39.84 7.38
C ARG A 270 -17.65 40.77 8.56
N SER A 271 -18.40 40.65 9.65
CA SER A 271 -18.25 41.51 10.82
C SER A 271 -16.94 41.24 11.55
N ALA A 272 -16.57 39.96 11.67
CA ALA A 272 -15.30 39.54 12.25
C ALA A 272 -14.11 39.96 11.37
N LEU A 273 -14.21 39.81 10.05
CA LEU A 273 -13.14 40.16 9.10
C LEU A 273 -12.93 41.68 8.97
N ALA A 274 -14.01 42.45 9.04
CA ALA A 274 -13.96 43.90 9.05
C ALA A 274 -13.27 44.47 10.32
N GLY A 275 -13.37 43.76 11.45
CA GLY A 275 -12.77 44.15 12.72
C GLY A 275 -13.19 45.55 13.17
N ARG A 276 -12.24 46.43 13.51
CA ARG A 276 -12.54 47.81 13.92
C ARG A 276 -13.24 48.66 12.86
N LEU A 277 -13.09 48.34 11.56
CA LEU A 277 -13.80 49.05 10.50
C LEU A 277 -15.31 48.84 10.59
N TRP A 278 -15.74 47.68 11.10
CA TRP A 278 -17.14 47.40 11.37
C TRP A 278 -17.74 48.34 12.41
N LEU A 279 -16.99 48.63 13.49
CA LEU A 279 -17.42 49.60 14.51
C LEU A 279 -17.54 51.01 13.93
N TRP A 280 -16.59 51.43 13.10
CA TRP A 280 -16.67 52.72 12.41
C TRP A 280 -17.86 52.78 11.44
N PHE A 281 -18.15 51.68 10.77
CA PHE A 281 -19.31 51.57 9.87
C PHE A 281 -20.63 51.68 10.65
N LEU A 282 -20.76 50.97 11.78
CA LEU A 282 -21.91 51.09 12.67
C LEU A 282 -22.07 52.51 13.23
N LEU A 283 -20.98 53.15 13.67
CA LEU A 283 -21.00 54.54 14.15
C LEU A 283 -21.45 55.51 13.04
N LEU A 284 -20.96 55.34 11.81
CA LEU A 284 -21.39 56.14 10.65
C LEU A 284 -22.86 55.91 10.31
N CYS A 285 -23.37 54.67 10.41
CA CYS A 285 -24.78 54.35 10.24
C CYS A 285 -25.65 55.03 11.30
N ILE A 286 -25.25 54.98 12.58
CA ILE A 286 -25.97 55.64 13.68
C ILE A 286 -25.97 57.17 13.50
N ALA A 287 -24.81 57.75 13.17
CA ALA A 287 -24.69 59.19 12.94
C ALA A 287 -25.51 59.68 11.73
N SER A 288 -25.71 58.83 10.72
CA SER A 288 -26.52 59.15 9.53
C SER A 288 -28.02 58.85 9.70
N ALA A 289 -28.40 57.93 10.60
CA ALA A 289 -29.79 57.66 10.96
C ALA A 289 -30.47 58.87 11.65
N GLY A 290 -29.70 59.73 12.32
CA GLY A 290 -30.19 60.99 12.90
C GLY A 290 -30.63 62.04 11.86
N ALA A 291 -30.34 61.84 10.56
CA ALA A 291 -30.68 62.80 9.50
C ALA A 291 -31.78 62.29 8.55
N ILE A 292 -31.89 60.97 8.29
CA ILE A 292 -32.86 60.38 7.35
C ILE A 292 -33.20 58.95 7.81
N GLY A 293 -34.10 58.81 8.80
CA GLY A 293 -34.34 57.55 9.52
C GLY A 293 -35.00 56.40 8.74
N GLY A 294 -35.45 56.59 7.50
CA GLY A 294 -36.17 55.56 6.73
C GLY A 294 -35.35 54.86 5.64
N SER A 295 -34.41 55.56 4.99
CA SER A 295 -33.82 55.11 3.72
C SER A 295 -32.61 54.20 3.90
N ILE A 296 -31.88 54.35 5.00
CA ILE A 296 -30.66 53.58 5.29
C ILE A 296 -31.00 52.14 5.71
N PHE A 297 -32.11 51.95 6.44
CA PHE A 297 -32.62 50.61 6.79
C PHE A 297 -33.11 49.84 5.56
N LEU A 298 -33.73 50.51 4.59
CA LEU A 298 -34.14 49.89 3.32
C LEU A 298 -32.94 49.55 2.43
N ALA A 299 -31.92 50.41 2.38
CA ALA A 299 -30.68 50.15 1.62
C ALA A 299 -29.84 49.02 2.26
N TRP A 300 -29.82 48.92 3.59
CA TRP A 300 -29.24 47.78 4.32
C TRP A 300 -30.00 46.47 4.00
N ARG A 301 -31.34 46.49 4.06
CA ARG A 301 -32.20 45.34 3.75
C ARG A 301 -32.10 44.90 2.27
N LEU A 302 -31.95 45.85 1.34
CA LEU A 302 -31.76 45.57 -0.09
C LEU A 302 -30.33 45.10 -0.43
N ALA A 303 -29.33 45.48 0.36
CA ALA A 303 -27.96 44.96 0.24
C ALA A 303 -27.83 43.53 0.81
N GLU A 304 -28.65 43.17 1.79
CA GLU A 304 -28.81 41.80 2.31
C GLU A 304 -29.56 40.86 1.35
N GLU A 305 -30.37 41.39 0.44
CA GLU A 305 -31.24 40.59 -0.45
C GLU A 305 -30.65 40.21 -1.82
N ARG A 306 -29.36 40.47 -2.12
CA ARG A 306 -28.72 39.99 -3.36
C ARG A 306 -28.08 38.61 -3.20
N PRO A 307 -28.31 37.72 -4.18
CA PRO A 307 -29.10 36.52 -3.96
C PRO A 307 -28.46 35.62 -2.90
N ARG A 308 -29.24 35.28 -1.87
CA ARG A 308 -29.11 33.97 -1.24
C ARG A 308 -29.21 32.94 -2.35
N GLY A 309 -28.11 32.28 -2.68
CA GLY A 309 -28.10 31.08 -3.50
C GLY A 309 -28.96 30.02 -2.83
N THR A 310 -30.27 30.13 -2.97
CA THR A 310 -31.28 29.13 -2.63
C THR A 310 -31.26 28.06 -3.71
N GLY A 311 -30.07 27.55 -4.01
CA GLY A 311 -29.91 26.25 -4.63
C GLY A 311 -30.07 25.24 -3.51
N ARG A 312 -31.30 24.75 -3.30
CA ARG A 312 -31.46 23.41 -2.75
C ARG A 312 -30.50 22.52 -3.55
N LEU A 313 -29.51 21.92 -2.88
CA LEU A 313 -28.49 21.06 -3.49
C LEU A 313 -29.16 20.00 -4.37
N VAL A 314 -29.32 20.32 -5.65
CA VAL A 314 -29.60 19.34 -6.70
C VAL A 314 -28.29 19.25 -7.44
N LEU A 315 -27.47 18.30 -6.99
CA LEU A 315 -26.33 17.85 -7.79
C LEU A 315 -26.87 17.43 -9.16
N PRO A 316 -26.25 17.82 -10.28
CA PRO A 316 -26.60 17.22 -11.57
C PRO A 316 -26.42 15.70 -11.46
N PRO A 317 -27.32 14.90 -12.05
CA PRO A 317 -27.17 13.45 -12.00
C PRO A 317 -25.83 13.07 -12.61
N VAL A 318 -25.04 12.30 -11.84
CA VAL A 318 -23.86 11.60 -12.35
C VAL A 318 -24.35 10.67 -13.45
N VAL A 319 -24.00 10.98 -14.70
CA VAL A 319 -24.22 10.07 -15.81
C VAL A 319 -23.24 8.91 -15.62
N ALA A 320 -23.75 7.80 -15.11
CA ALA A 320 -23.00 6.55 -15.06
C ALA A 320 -22.66 6.12 -16.50
N PRO A 321 -21.41 5.72 -16.80
CA PRO A 321 -21.12 5.08 -18.07
C PRO A 321 -21.93 3.79 -18.15
N THR A 322 -22.70 3.66 -19.23
CA THR A 322 -23.42 2.44 -19.58
C THR A 322 -22.43 1.29 -19.74
N ILE A 323 -22.52 0.31 -18.85
CA ILE A 323 -21.77 -0.95 -18.91
C ILE A 323 -22.40 -1.80 -20.02
N PRO A 324 -21.64 -2.28 -21.03
CA PRO A 324 -22.15 -3.28 -21.94
C PRO A 324 -22.41 -4.59 -21.18
N GLU A 325 -23.67 -4.98 -21.21
CA GLU A 325 -24.23 -6.19 -20.62
C GLU A 325 -23.84 -7.40 -21.48
N SER A 326 -22.66 -7.98 -21.23
CA SER A 326 -22.36 -9.41 -21.40
C SER A 326 -20.84 -9.65 -21.37
N VAL A 327 -20.35 -10.26 -20.29
CA VAL A 327 -19.05 -10.96 -20.31
C VAL A 327 -19.36 -12.46 -20.40
N PRO A 328 -18.88 -13.18 -21.43
CA PRO A 328 -19.09 -14.62 -21.51
C PRO A 328 -18.36 -15.32 -20.36
N ALA A 329 -19.04 -16.26 -19.71
CA ALA A 329 -18.45 -17.18 -18.76
C ALA A 329 -17.39 -18.04 -19.48
N MET A 330 -16.10 -17.82 -19.16
CA MET A 330 -15.06 -18.75 -19.56
C MET A 330 -14.95 -19.85 -18.51
N MET A 331 -15.51 -21.00 -18.85
CA MET A 331 -15.49 -22.21 -18.05
C MET A 331 -14.07 -22.71 -17.77
N ALA A 332 -13.98 -23.30 -16.59
CA ALA A 332 -12.88 -24.10 -16.09
C ALA A 332 -12.44 -25.22 -17.05
N GLN A 333 -11.13 -25.44 -17.11
CA GLN A 333 -10.57 -26.77 -17.20
C GLN A 333 -9.56 -26.92 -16.06
N ALA A 334 -9.99 -27.69 -15.05
CA ALA A 334 -9.15 -28.14 -13.96
C ALA A 334 -8.37 -29.37 -14.45
N GLU A 335 -7.05 -29.25 -14.53
CA GLU A 335 -6.17 -30.40 -14.73
C GLU A 335 -5.66 -30.84 -13.35
N ALA A 336 -5.94 -32.10 -13.02
CA ALA A 336 -5.69 -32.69 -11.71
C ALA A 336 -4.19 -32.93 -11.46
N LEU A 337 -3.68 -32.46 -10.33
CA LEU A 337 -2.35 -32.81 -9.82
C LEU A 337 -2.45 -33.98 -8.82
N PRO A 338 -1.58 -35.00 -8.93
CA PRO A 338 -1.56 -36.12 -7.98
C PRO A 338 -0.58 -35.88 -6.81
N GLY A 339 -1.00 -36.32 -5.63
CA GLY A 339 -0.13 -36.84 -4.56
C GLY A 339 0.38 -35.82 -3.54
N GLU A 340 -0.21 -35.85 -2.34
CA GLU A 340 0.34 -35.28 -1.10
C GLU A 340 1.74 -35.86 -0.80
N PRO A 341 2.72 -35.04 -0.34
CA PRO A 341 3.89 -35.56 0.35
C PRO A 341 3.68 -35.53 1.88
N GLU A 342 3.92 -36.68 2.51
CA GLU A 342 3.94 -36.90 3.96
C GLU A 342 4.94 -36.01 4.72
N PRO A 343 4.74 -35.76 6.04
CA PRO A 343 5.59 -34.86 6.82
C PRO A 343 6.83 -35.58 7.36
N VAL A 344 7.99 -34.91 7.34
CA VAL A 344 9.26 -35.39 7.92
C VAL A 344 9.75 -34.37 8.97
N PRO A 345 10.28 -34.82 10.13
CA PRO A 345 10.26 -34.06 11.39
C PRO A 345 11.45 -33.11 11.59
N GLU A 346 11.28 -32.16 12.51
CA GLU A 346 12.28 -31.18 12.97
C GLU A 346 13.48 -31.83 13.68
N PRO A 347 14.71 -31.28 13.57
CA PRO A 347 15.84 -31.74 14.38
C PRO A 347 16.10 -30.88 15.62
N THR A 348 16.39 -31.59 16.70
CA THR A 348 16.86 -31.23 18.04
C THR A 348 18.25 -30.59 18.09
N VAL A 349 18.50 -29.90 19.21
CA VAL A 349 19.68 -29.10 19.60
C VAL A 349 20.79 -29.96 20.27
N GLU A 350 22.01 -29.40 20.36
CA GLU A 350 23.22 -29.76 21.19
C GLU A 350 24.36 -30.50 20.45
N ALA A 351 25.67 -30.36 20.74
CA ALA A 351 26.53 -29.41 21.47
C ALA A 351 28.02 -29.77 21.17
N ASP A 352 28.94 -28.81 21.31
CA ASP A 352 30.40 -28.83 21.54
C ASP A 352 31.38 -29.83 20.86
N TYR A 353 32.49 -29.27 20.36
CA TYR A 353 33.69 -29.97 19.88
C TYR A 353 34.91 -29.71 20.78
N VAL A 354 35.71 -30.75 21.03
CA VAL A 354 37.09 -30.66 21.55
C VAL A 354 38.06 -31.09 20.45
N GLU A 355 39.14 -30.32 20.28
CA GLU A 355 40.16 -30.45 19.23
C GLU A 355 41.34 -31.34 19.69
N ALA A 356 41.78 -32.27 18.84
CA ALA A 356 43.02 -33.06 19.02
C ALA A 356 43.77 -33.18 17.67
N ALA A 357 45.09 -33.00 17.71
CA ALA A 357 45.99 -32.82 16.55
C ALA A 357 46.50 -34.14 15.93
N VAL A 358 46.74 -34.13 14.59
CA VAL A 358 47.22 -35.26 13.75
C VAL A 358 48.43 -34.83 12.87
N PRO A 359 49.39 -35.71 12.48
CA PRO A 359 50.73 -35.35 11.97
C PRO A 359 50.85 -35.01 10.46
N ALA A 360 51.91 -34.25 10.12
CA ALA A 360 52.08 -33.39 8.95
C ALA A 360 52.26 -34.01 7.54
N ASP A 361 52.63 -35.29 7.39
CA ASP A 361 52.83 -35.88 6.05
C ASP A 361 51.54 -36.49 5.45
N ALA A 362 50.54 -36.82 6.29
CA ALA A 362 49.18 -37.15 5.83
C ALA A 362 48.36 -35.89 5.50
N LEU A 363 48.75 -34.73 6.07
CA LEU A 363 48.13 -33.43 5.79
C LEU A 363 48.35 -32.98 4.34
N GLY A 364 49.43 -33.39 3.65
CA GLY A 364 49.65 -32.98 2.26
C GLY A 364 48.56 -33.49 1.31
N ASP A 365 48.36 -34.80 1.29
CA ASP A 365 47.38 -35.46 0.42
C ASP A 365 45.93 -35.21 0.88
N GLU A 366 45.66 -35.16 2.19
CA GLU A 366 44.33 -34.83 2.72
C GLU A 366 43.95 -33.35 2.47
N VAL A 367 44.91 -32.41 2.58
CA VAL A 367 44.67 -30.99 2.31
C VAL A 367 44.54 -30.74 0.81
N GLU A 368 45.33 -31.40 -0.05
CA GLU A 368 45.23 -31.25 -1.51
C GLU A 368 43.95 -31.88 -2.06
N ALA A 369 43.52 -33.03 -1.54
CA ALA A 369 42.21 -33.63 -1.85
C ALA A 369 41.04 -32.79 -1.31
N SER A 370 41.18 -32.18 -0.12
CA SER A 370 40.22 -31.25 0.46
C SER A 370 40.12 -29.95 -0.34
N GLU A 371 41.24 -29.42 -0.83
CA GLU A 371 41.25 -28.25 -1.73
C GLU A 371 40.66 -28.56 -3.10
N GLY A 372 41.00 -29.71 -3.70
CA GLY A 372 40.42 -30.18 -4.97
C GLY A 372 38.90 -30.34 -4.87
N TYR A 373 38.41 -30.93 -3.79
CA TYR A 373 36.98 -31.05 -3.49
C TYR A 373 36.28 -29.70 -3.34
N ARG A 374 36.90 -28.76 -2.60
CA ARG A 374 36.34 -27.41 -2.41
C ARG A 374 36.32 -26.62 -3.73
N ARG A 375 37.33 -26.75 -4.58
CA ARG A 375 37.35 -26.14 -5.92
C ARG A 375 36.24 -26.72 -6.81
N ALA A 376 36.08 -28.04 -6.83
CA ALA A 376 35.03 -28.71 -7.61
C ALA A 376 33.61 -28.28 -7.19
N LEU A 377 33.35 -28.06 -5.89
CA LEU A 377 32.07 -27.56 -5.41
C LEU A 377 31.75 -26.14 -5.93
N VAL A 378 32.73 -25.25 -5.87
CA VAL A 378 32.57 -23.86 -6.34
C VAL A 378 32.40 -23.84 -7.85
N GLU A 379 33.19 -24.63 -8.58
CA GLU A 379 33.11 -24.76 -10.04
C GLU A 379 31.73 -25.22 -10.51
N VAL A 380 31.15 -26.25 -9.87
CA VAL A 380 29.79 -26.70 -10.20
C VAL A 380 28.75 -25.60 -9.93
N MET A 381 28.89 -24.84 -8.85
CA MET A 381 27.95 -23.77 -8.51
C MET A 381 28.05 -22.57 -9.43
N THR A 382 29.26 -22.16 -9.82
CA THR A 382 29.46 -21.04 -10.76
C THR A 382 28.98 -21.40 -12.16
N LEU A 383 29.30 -22.60 -12.66
CA LEU A 383 28.82 -23.08 -13.96
C LEU A 383 27.30 -23.24 -13.99
N ALA A 384 26.68 -23.73 -12.90
CA ALA A 384 25.23 -23.82 -12.79
C ALA A 384 24.56 -22.43 -12.84
N LEU A 385 25.14 -21.43 -12.16
CA LEU A 385 24.63 -20.07 -12.16
C LEU A 385 24.80 -19.38 -13.52
N ASP A 386 25.95 -19.53 -14.16
CA ASP A 386 26.22 -18.96 -15.48
C ASP A 386 25.29 -19.53 -16.56
N TYR A 387 25.08 -20.86 -16.54
CA TYR A 387 24.16 -21.51 -17.47
C TYR A 387 22.71 -21.06 -17.25
N TRP A 388 22.29 -20.92 -15.99
CA TRP A 388 20.97 -20.39 -15.63
C TRP A 388 20.76 -18.94 -16.12
N GLN A 389 21.74 -18.07 -15.90
CA GLN A 389 21.68 -16.67 -16.33
C GLN A 389 21.59 -16.54 -17.85
N ARG A 390 22.32 -17.37 -18.61
CA ARG A 390 22.30 -17.33 -20.08
C ARG A 390 20.98 -17.82 -20.67
N VAL A 391 20.44 -18.92 -20.17
CA VAL A 391 19.25 -19.56 -20.77
C VAL A 391 17.94 -18.91 -20.32
N LYS A 392 17.85 -18.50 -19.04
CA LYS A 392 16.60 -17.96 -18.46
C LYS A 392 16.61 -16.44 -18.33
N HIS A 393 17.75 -15.78 -18.52
CA HIS A 393 17.94 -14.35 -18.24
C HIS A 393 17.56 -13.96 -16.79
N LYS A 394 17.77 -14.89 -15.86
CA LYS A 394 17.43 -14.78 -14.44
C LYS A 394 18.68 -14.88 -13.60
N GLY A 395 18.78 -14.07 -12.55
CA GLY A 395 19.94 -14.00 -11.68
C GLY A 395 19.98 -15.10 -10.61
N LYS A 396 20.95 -14.93 -9.70
CA LYS A 396 21.16 -15.83 -8.56
C LYS A 396 20.01 -15.84 -7.55
N ILE A 397 19.28 -14.73 -7.46
CA ILE A 397 18.17 -14.57 -6.52
C ILE A 397 16.99 -15.41 -7.00
N GLU A 398 16.66 -15.30 -8.27
CA GLU A 398 15.61 -16.07 -8.92
C GLU A 398 15.95 -17.57 -8.92
N LEU A 399 17.22 -17.95 -9.11
CA LEU A 399 17.66 -19.34 -8.97
C LEU A 399 17.40 -19.86 -7.54
N ALA A 400 17.72 -19.06 -6.52
CA ALA A 400 17.49 -19.42 -5.12
C ALA A 400 15.99 -19.54 -4.78
N GLU A 401 15.16 -18.62 -5.28
CA GLU A 401 13.71 -18.63 -5.09
C GLU A 401 13.02 -19.79 -5.81
N GLU A 402 13.35 -20.01 -7.09
CA GLU A 402 12.70 -21.04 -7.91
C GLU A 402 13.13 -22.46 -7.52
N SER A 403 14.41 -22.65 -7.17
CA SER A 403 14.88 -23.97 -6.72
C SER A 403 14.45 -24.30 -5.30
N GLY A 404 14.18 -23.30 -4.46
CA GLY A 404 13.89 -23.47 -3.03
C GLY A 404 15.05 -24.06 -2.21
N LEU A 405 16.23 -24.25 -2.82
CA LEU A 405 17.41 -24.86 -2.18
C LEU A 405 18.20 -23.85 -1.33
N TRP A 406 18.10 -22.57 -1.67
CA TRP A 406 18.86 -21.49 -1.03
C TRP A 406 17.92 -20.41 -0.51
N ARG A 407 18.12 -19.97 0.74
CA ARG A 407 17.30 -18.90 1.35
C ARG A 407 17.73 -17.52 0.86
N VAL A 408 16.76 -16.71 0.48
CA VAL A 408 16.92 -15.29 0.17
C VAL A 408 16.64 -14.47 1.42
N TYR A 409 17.56 -13.57 1.75
CA TYR A 409 17.47 -12.64 2.87
C TYR A 409 17.31 -11.22 2.33
N MET A 410 16.68 -10.35 3.12
CA MET A 410 16.57 -8.93 2.80
C MET A 410 17.55 -8.15 3.68
N ASP A 411 18.53 -7.49 3.08
CA ASP A 411 19.52 -6.65 3.77
C ASP A 411 19.43 -5.22 3.21
N ARG A 412 19.15 -4.25 4.09
CA ARG A 412 19.09 -2.81 3.77
C ARG A 412 18.47 -2.50 2.39
N SER A 413 17.25 -2.97 2.14
CA SER A 413 16.46 -2.77 0.90
C SER A 413 16.91 -3.54 -0.36
N SER A 414 17.85 -4.49 -0.27
CA SER A 414 18.22 -5.36 -1.40
C SER A 414 18.14 -6.85 -1.03
N LEU A 415 17.68 -7.68 -1.98
CA LEU A 415 17.62 -9.13 -1.81
C LEU A 415 19.03 -9.73 -1.95
N GLN A 416 19.40 -10.57 -1.00
CA GLN A 416 20.70 -11.22 -0.97
C GLN A 416 20.60 -12.70 -0.65
N THR A 417 21.38 -13.48 -1.39
CA THR A 417 21.50 -14.93 -1.22
C THR A 417 22.71 -15.25 -0.34
N ARG A 418 22.69 -14.82 0.93
CA ARG A 418 23.84 -14.88 1.87
C ARG A 418 24.53 -16.23 1.97
N THR A 419 23.77 -17.33 1.87
CA THR A 419 24.34 -18.68 1.94
C THR A 419 24.88 -19.14 0.59
N LEU A 420 24.19 -18.84 -0.52
CA LEU A 420 24.63 -19.16 -1.88
C LEU A 420 25.91 -18.41 -2.25
N ASP A 421 26.03 -17.13 -1.86
CA ASP A 421 27.17 -16.26 -2.18
C ASP A 421 28.49 -16.81 -1.61
N LYS A 422 28.42 -17.63 -0.56
CA LYS A 422 29.58 -18.33 0.03
C LYS A 422 30.07 -19.51 -0.80
N TYR A 423 29.27 -20.02 -1.73
CA TYR A 423 29.63 -21.13 -2.61
C TYR A 423 30.12 -20.67 -3.99
N LEU A 424 30.26 -19.36 -4.20
CA LEU A 424 30.79 -18.77 -5.43
C LEU A 424 32.30 -18.53 -5.38
N LEU A 425 32.93 -18.61 -4.20
CA LEU A 425 34.37 -18.42 -4.00
C LEU A 425 34.91 -19.49 -3.05
N VAL A 426 36.10 -20.03 -3.34
CA VAL A 426 36.74 -21.08 -2.52
C VAL A 426 37.05 -20.58 -1.11
N GLU A 427 37.43 -19.30 -0.99
CA GLU A 427 37.80 -18.63 0.27
C GLU A 427 36.61 -18.41 1.21
N THR A 428 35.40 -18.22 0.68
CA THR A 428 34.20 -17.93 1.47
C THR A 428 33.38 -19.19 1.80
N LEU A 429 33.81 -20.34 1.27
CA LEU A 429 33.14 -21.63 1.45
C LEU A 429 33.14 -22.06 2.93
N PRO A 430 31.98 -22.48 3.49
CA PRO A 430 31.91 -22.97 4.87
C PRO A 430 32.84 -24.18 5.11
N ARG A 431 33.35 -24.33 6.35
CA ARG A 431 34.21 -25.46 6.73
C ARG A 431 33.56 -26.83 6.46
N ASN A 432 32.25 -26.95 6.69
CA ASN A 432 31.44 -28.13 6.31
C ASN A 432 30.46 -27.75 5.19
N PRO A 433 30.86 -27.89 3.91
CA PRO A 433 30.02 -27.51 2.78
C PRO A 433 28.85 -28.48 2.59
N ARG A 434 27.67 -27.93 2.29
CA ARG A 434 26.43 -28.68 1.99
C ARG A 434 26.44 -29.15 0.55
N TRP A 435 27.26 -30.16 0.26
CA TRP A 435 27.44 -30.68 -1.10
C TRP A 435 26.16 -31.21 -1.75
N ARG A 436 25.22 -31.73 -0.96
CA ARG A 436 23.93 -32.23 -1.46
C ARG A 436 23.10 -31.12 -2.08
N ASP A 437 23.12 -29.93 -1.49
CA ASP A 437 22.38 -28.76 -1.99
C ASP A 437 23.02 -28.25 -3.28
N VAL A 438 24.36 -28.30 -3.38
CA VAL A 438 25.11 -27.97 -4.61
C VAL A 438 24.76 -28.92 -5.75
N VAL A 439 24.78 -30.23 -5.51
CA VAL A 439 24.40 -31.25 -6.53
C VAL A 439 22.94 -31.09 -6.95
N ARG A 440 22.02 -30.89 -5.99
CA ARG A 440 20.60 -30.65 -6.29
C ARG A 440 20.39 -29.37 -7.11
N THR A 441 21.18 -28.33 -6.86
CA THR A 441 21.10 -27.07 -7.61
C THR A 441 21.50 -27.28 -9.06
N ALA A 442 22.63 -27.94 -9.31
CA ALA A 442 23.08 -28.26 -10.66
C ALA A 442 22.10 -29.19 -11.39
N GLU A 443 21.56 -30.21 -10.72
CA GLU A 443 20.53 -31.08 -11.31
C GLU A 443 19.22 -30.33 -11.59
N TYR A 444 18.81 -29.40 -10.73
CA TYR A 444 17.66 -28.53 -10.96
C TYR A 444 17.86 -27.64 -12.20
N VAL A 445 19.03 -27.01 -12.33
CA VAL A 445 19.36 -26.16 -13.49
C VAL A 445 19.35 -27.01 -14.77
N LEU A 446 19.97 -28.19 -14.77
CA LEU A 446 20.00 -29.09 -15.93
C LEU A 446 18.62 -29.62 -16.34
N ARG A 447 17.66 -29.73 -15.40
CA ARG A 447 16.28 -30.13 -15.70
C ARG A 447 15.44 -28.99 -16.28
N ASN A 448 15.67 -27.76 -15.79
CA ASN A 448 14.84 -26.61 -16.13
C ASN A 448 15.38 -25.77 -17.30
N ALA A 449 16.65 -25.91 -17.64
CA ALA A 449 17.28 -25.34 -18.83
C ALA A 449 17.60 -26.47 -19.83
N THR A 450 16.73 -26.61 -20.84
CA THR A 450 16.78 -27.70 -21.85
C THR A 450 17.57 -27.35 -23.11
N GLN A 451 18.10 -26.13 -23.24
CA GLN A 451 18.83 -25.70 -24.43
C GLN A 451 20.22 -26.38 -24.50
N PRO A 452 20.53 -27.12 -25.58
CA PRO A 452 21.86 -27.70 -25.76
C PRO A 452 22.89 -26.60 -26.04
N GLY A 453 24.02 -26.63 -25.33
CA GLY A 453 25.10 -25.66 -25.46
C GLY A 453 26.36 -26.15 -24.73
N PRO A 454 27.55 -25.63 -25.08
CA PRO A 454 28.82 -26.05 -24.47
C PRO A 454 28.85 -25.87 -22.95
N GLU A 455 28.09 -24.91 -22.41
CA GLU A 455 27.96 -24.65 -20.97
C GLU A 455 27.22 -25.77 -20.24
N ARG A 456 26.24 -26.42 -20.91
CA ARG A 456 25.54 -27.58 -20.35
C ARG A 456 26.48 -28.77 -20.24
N ASP A 457 27.29 -29.00 -21.26
CA ASP A 457 28.25 -30.11 -21.29
C ASP A 457 29.34 -29.91 -20.23
N GLN A 458 29.85 -28.67 -20.08
CA GLN A 458 30.77 -28.28 -19.01
C GLN A 458 30.17 -28.50 -17.61
N LEU A 459 28.90 -28.16 -17.40
CA LEU A 459 28.22 -28.39 -16.12
C LEU A 459 28.04 -29.89 -15.82
N VAL A 460 27.74 -30.70 -16.84
CA VAL A 460 27.62 -32.16 -16.69
C VAL A 460 28.98 -32.80 -16.37
N GLU A 461 30.05 -32.34 -17.03
CA GLU A 461 31.42 -32.79 -16.76
C GLU A 461 31.85 -32.41 -15.33
N ALA A 462 31.66 -31.15 -14.93
CA ALA A 462 31.97 -30.68 -13.58
C ALA A 462 31.18 -31.43 -12.50
N LEU A 463 29.88 -31.71 -12.74
CA LEU A 463 29.05 -32.50 -11.82
C LEU A 463 29.51 -33.96 -11.74
N THR A 464 30.04 -34.51 -12.82
CA THR A 464 30.62 -35.85 -12.85
C THR A 464 31.92 -35.90 -12.05
N ASN A 465 32.81 -34.92 -12.21
CA ASN A 465 34.04 -34.78 -11.44
C ASN A 465 33.75 -34.62 -9.94
N LEU A 466 32.77 -33.78 -9.57
CA LEU A 466 32.32 -33.63 -8.17
C LEU A 466 31.80 -34.95 -7.59
N LYS A 467 30.99 -35.72 -8.34
CA LYS A 467 30.49 -37.03 -7.91
C LYS A 467 31.62 -38.06 -7.77
N GLN A 468 32.69 -37.97 -8.55
CA GLN A 468 33.87 -38.81 -8.39
C GLN A 468 34.65 -38.49 -7.11
N HIS A 469 34.87 -37.21 -6.80
CA HIS A 469 35.48 -36.80 -5.53
C HIS A 469 34.64 -37.23 -4.32
N LEU A 470 33.31 -37.10 -4.38
CA LEU A 470 32.41 -37.56 -3.30
C LEU A 470 32.49 -39.08 -3.07
N ARG A 471 32.65 -39.89 -4.12
CA ARG A 471 32.81 -41.35 -4.00
C ARG A 471 34.15 -41.78 -3.41
N GLN A 472 35.19 -40.97 -3.57
CA GLN A 472 36.49 -41.20 -2.94
C GLN A 472 36.46 -40.86 -1.45
N VAL A 473 35.72 -39.81 -1.07
CA VAL A 473 35.55 -39.37 0.33
C VAL A 473 34.64 -40.31 1.14
N GLU A 474 33.61 -40.93 0.54
CA GLU A 474 32.76 -41.94 1.23
C GLU A 474 33.43 -43.32 1.41
N ARG A 475 34.62 -43.54 0.85
CA ARG A 475 35.39 -44.81 0.95
C ARG A 475 36.51 -44.78 1.99
N VAL A 476 36.77 -43.62 2.59
CA VAL A 476 37.67 -43.42 3.75
C VAL A 476 36.77 -43.33 4.99
#